data_AF-A0A7Y3MEC6-F1
#
_entry.id   AF-A0A7Y3MEC6-F1
#
_cell.length_a   1.000
_cell.length_b   1.000
_cell.length_c   1.000
_cell.angle_alpha   90.00
_cell.angle_beta   90.00
_cell.angle_gamma   90.00
#
_symmetry.space_group_name_H-M   'P 1'
#
loop_
_entity.id
_entity.type
_entity.pdbx_description
1 polymer ?
#
loop_
_entity_poly.entity_id
_entity_poly.type
_entity_poly.pdbx_seq_one_letter_code
_entity_poly.pdbx_strand_id
1 'polypeptide(L)' 'ILAGALIELARGFSELCRPAGQIALSGIMYTQAEDVKAAYRPWFDGFETMQFEEWVLITAVRSAQEGQA' A
#
# COMPACT_ATOMS: atom_id res chain seq x y z
N ILE A 1 8.45 10.68 -6.13
CA ILE A 1 9.35 10.56 -4.95
C ILE A 1 8.48 10.75 -3.71
N LEU A 2 7.87 9.66 -3.25
CA LEU A 2 7.14 9.59 -1.98
C LEU A 2 7.32 8.21 -1.28
N ALA A 3 8.10 7.28 -1.87
CA ALA A 3 8.17 5.90 -1.40
C ALA A 3 8.56 5.77 0.08
N GLY A 4 9.57 6.52 0.54
CA GLY A 4 9.99 6.51 1.95
C GLY A 4 8.86 6.93 2.91
N ALA A 5 8.20 8.05 2.63
CA ALA A 5 7.07 8.51 3.45
C ALA A 5 5.91 7.52 3.43
N LEU A 6 5.61 6.92 2.27
CA LEU A 6 4.55 5.91 2.17
C LEU A 6 4.86 4.64 2.99
N ILE A 7 6.12 4.22 3.03
CA ILE A 7 6.58 3.10 3.85
C ILE A 7 6.40 3.42 5.35
N GLU A 8 6.81 4.60 5.80
CA GLU A 8 6.67 5.02 7.21
C GLU A 8 5.19 5.09 7.65
N LEU A 9 4.30 5.47 6.72
CA LEU A 9 2.87 5.61 6.98
C LEU A 9 2.08 4.30 6.89
N ALA A 10 2.69 3.18 6.48
CA ALA A 10 1.98 1.93 6.18
C ALA A 10 1.10 1.46 7.36
N ARG A 11 1.66 1.46 8.57
CA ARG A 11 0.92 1.08 9.78
C ARG A 11 -0.24 2.05 10.06
N GLY A 12 0.02 3.36 10.01
CA GLY A 12 -1.00 4.37 10.30
C GLY A 12 -2.16 4.33 9.30
N PHE A 13 -1.87 4.16 8.00
CA PHE A 13 -2.91 3.98 6.99
C PHE A 13 -3.66 2.67 7.16
N SER A 14 -3.01 1.60 7.63
CA SER A 14 -3.73 0.38 7.98
C SER A 14 -4.76 0.66 9.09
N GLU A 15 -4.36 1.31 10.19
CA GLU A 15 -5.25 1.56 11.34
C GLU A 15 -6.45 2.46 10.97
N LEU A 16 -6.29 3.34 9.98
CA LEU A 16 -7.34 4.22 9.46
C LEU A 16 -8.19 3.60 8.34
N CYS A 17 -7.75 2.48 7.74
CA CYS A 17 -8.47 1.80 6.68
C CYS A 17 -9.34 0.68 7.27
N ARG A 18 -10.66 0.80 7.09
CA ARG A 18 -11.62 -0.23 7.52
C ARG A 18 -11.27 -1.61 6.92
N PRO A 19 -11.60 -2.72 7.60
CA PRO A 19 -11.51 -4.06 7.02
C PRO A 19 -12.21 -4.14 5.66
N ALA A 20 -11.60 -4.85 4.69
CA ALA A 20 -12.04 -4.89 3.29
C ALA A 20 -12.11 -3.52 2.58
N GLY A 21 -11.59 -2.45 3.18
CA GLY A 21 -11.41 -1.15 2.56
C GLY A 21 -10.33 -1.19 1.48
N GLN A 22 -10.36 -0.23 0.56
CA GLN A 22 -9.35 -0.12 -0.50
C GLN A 22 -8.42 1.05 -0.22
N ILE A 23 -7.18 0.92 -0.67
CA ILE A 23 -6.18 1.99 -0.67
C ILE A 23 -5.59 2.15 -2.07
N ALA A 24 -5.21 3.39 -2.38
CA ALA A 24 -4.49 3.76 -3.58
C ALA A 24 -3.28 4.62 -3.20
N LEU A 25 -2.08 4.18 -3.58
CA LEU A 25 -0.80 4.81 -3.26
C LEU A 25 -0.13 5.27 -4.56
N SER A 26 0.07 6.57 -4.72
CA SER A 26 0.66 7.18 -5.92
C SER A 26 1.96 7.93 -5.63
N GLY A 27 2.64 8.39 -6.66
CA GLY A 27 3.89 9.16 -6.51
C GLY A 27 5.12 8.30 -6.23
N ILE A 28 5.04 7.02 -6.59
CA ILE A 28 6.06 6.00 -6.41
C ILE A 28 6.80 5.80 -7.73
N MET A 29 8.13 5.73 -7.70
CA MET A 29 8.89 5.32 -8.88
C MET A 29 8.76 3.80 -9.06
N TYR A 30 8.69 3.31 -10.31
CA TYR A 30 8.57 1.89 -10.61
C TYR A 30 9.60 1.03 -9.86
N THR A 31 10.84 1.50 -9.76
CA THR A 31 11.93 0.84 -9.05
C THR A 31 11.72 0.71 -7.53
N GLN A 32 10.81 1.50 -6.95
CA GLN A 32 10.48 1.53 -5.53
C GLN A 32 9.14 0.83 -5.22
N ALA A 33 8.44 0.34 -6.24
CA ALA A 33 7.09 -0.19 -6.09
C ALA A 33 7.04 -1.39 -5.14
N GLU A 34 8.01 -2.31 -5.25
CA GLU A 34 8.05 -3.51 -4.41
C GLU A 34 8.37 -3.22 -2.95
N ASP A 35 9.22 -2.22 -2.67
CA ASP A 35 9.51 -1.80 -1.28
C ASP A 35 8.26 -1.23 -0.62
N VAL A 36 7.48 -0.42 -1.35
CA VAL A 36 6.20 0.10 -0.87
C VAL A 36 5.21 -1.04 -0.66
N LYS A 37 5.05 -1.98 -1.60
CA LYS A 37 4.16 -3.14 -1.39
C LYS A 37 4.58 -3.95 -0.17
N ALA A 38 5.88 -4.22 -0.02
CA ALA A 38 6.41 -4.99 1.10
C ALA A 38 6.03 -4.37 2.45
N ALA A 39 6.09 -3.04 2.58
CA ALA A 39 5.65 -2.34 3.77
C ALA A 39 4.15 -2.49 4.07
N TYR A 40 3.29 -2.65 3.04
CA TYR A 40 1.83 -2.76 3.22
C TYR A 40 1.32 -4.20 3.31
N ARG A 41 2.08 -5.19 2.83
CA ARG A 41 1.73 -6.63 2.85
C ARG A 41 1.24 -7.18 4.20
N PRO A 42 1.69 -6.69 5.38
CA PRO A 42 1.17 -7.19 6.65
C PRO A 42 -0.32 -6.90 6.89
N TRP A 43 -0.90 -5.91 6.19
CA TRP A 43 -2.27 -5.44 6.45
C TRP A 43 -3.17 -5.39 5.22
N PHE A 44 -2.59 -5.48 4.02
CA PHE A 44 -3.29 -5.38 2.76
C PHE A 44 -2.94 -6.56 1.86
N ASP A 45 -3.90 -6.96 1.04
CA ASP A 45 -3.82 -8.01 0.04
C ASP A 45 -4.25 -7.48 -1.34
N GLY A 46 -4.17 -8.33 -2.37
CA GLY A 46 -4.70 -8.00 -3.69
C GLY A 46 -4.00 -6.81 -4.35
N PHE A 47 -2.67 -6.72 -4.19
CA PHE A 47 -1.89 -5.62 -4.75
C PHE A 47 -1.94 -5.63 -6.28
N GLU A 48 -2.38 -4.52 -6.86
CA GLU A 48 -2.27 -4.25 -8.28
C GLU A 48 -1.35 -3.05 -8.52
N THR A 49 -0.82 -2.93 -9.73
CA THR A 49 0.07 -1.83 -10.10
C THR A 49 -0.27 -1.35 -11.48
N MET A 50 -0.56 -0.06 -11.59
CA MET A 50 -0.70 0.63 -12.87
C MET A 50 0.52 1.53 -13.05
N GLN A 51 1.22 1.36 -14.16
CA GLN A 51 2.41 2.14 -14.49
C GLN A 51 2.09 3.21 -15.54
N PHE A 52 2.67 4.39 -15.34
CA PHE A 52 2.69 5.48 -16.31
C PHE A 52 4.12 6.04 -16.36
N GLU A 53 4.81 5.80 -17.47
CA GLU A 53 6.24 6.09 -17.63
C GLU A 53 7.08 5.47 -16.49
N GLU A 54 7.78 6.29 -15.71
CA GLU A 54 8.58 5.87 -14.55
C GLU A 54 7.78 5.79 -13.25
N TRP A 55 6.51 6.19 -13.26
CA TRP A 55 5.66 6.29 -12.08
C TRP A 55 4.69 5.13 -11.98
N VAL A 56 4.33 4.78 -10.75
CA VAL A 56 3.29 3.77 -10.48
C VAL A 56 2.25 4.26 -9.49
N LEU A 57 1.03 3.77 -9.72
CA LEU A 57 -0.06 3.72 -8.77
C LEU A 57 -0.17 2.28 -8.27
N ILE A 58 -0.22 2.09 -6.96
CA ILE A 58 -0.42 0.79 -6.32
C ILE A 58 -1.78 0.81 -5.65
N THR A 59 -2.63 -0.17 -5.93
CA THR A 59 -3.88 -0.37 -5.20
C THR A 59 -3.81 -1.66 -4.39
N ALA A 60 -4.53 -1.70 -3.28
CA ALA A 60 -4.64 -2.91 -2.46
C ALA A 60 -5.92 -2.88 -1.62
N VAL A 61 -6.31 -4.04 -1.08
CA VAL A 61 -7.49 -4.21 -0.24
C VAL A 61 -7.03 -4.56 1.18
N ARG A 62 -7.53 -3.85 2.19
CA ARG A 62 -7.28 -4.14 3.60
C ARG A 62 -7.79 -5.55 3.91
N SER A 63 -6.93 -6.39 4.45
CA SER A 63 -7.30 -7.75 4.85
C SER A 63 -8.48 -7.70 5.82
N ALA A 64 -9.45 -8.60 5.65
CA ALA A 64 -10.63 -8.69 6.52
C ALA A 64 -10.32 -9.24 7.93
N GLN A 65 -9.04 -9.43 8.27
CA GLN A 65 -8.62 -9.91 9.58
C GLN A 65 -8.77 -8.78 10.61
N GLU A 66 -10.00 -8.66 11.14
CA GLU A 66 -10.28 -7.97 12.39
C GLU A 66 -9.62 -8.73 13.56
N GLY A 67 -8.90 -8.00 14.40
CA GLY A 67 -8.62 -8.39 15.79
C GLY A 67 -7.78 -9.67 15.96
N GLN A 68 -6.46 -9.52 16.04
CA GLN A 68 -5.66 -10.48 16.78
C GLN A 68 -5.74 -10.06 18.26
N ALA A 69 -6.57 -10.80 19.01
CA ALA A 69 -6.62 -11.03 20.47
C ALA A 69 -6.30 -9.87 21.43
#